data_AF-A0A671U0H5-F1
#
_entry.id   AF-A0A671U0H5-F1
#
_cell.length_a   1.000
_cell.length_b   1.000
_cell.length_c   1.000
_cell.angle_alpha   90.00
_cell.angle_beta   90.00
_cell.angle_gamma   90.00
#
_symmetry.space_group_name_H-M   'P 1'
#
loop_
_entity.id
_entity.type
_entity.pdbx_description
1 polymer ?
#
loop_
_entity_poly.entity_id
_entity_poly.type
_entity_poly.pdbx_seq_one_letter_code
_entity_poly.pdbx_strand_id
1 'polypeptide(L)'
;MKMTSGVPQGSILGPLLFNIYMLPLAQIMENNEICYHSYADDTQINITISPGDYNPIHTLSRCIGQINDWMCQNFLQLNKDKTEIIVFGSKEERLKVSAQLQSVMLKTTDQVRNLGVIMDSDMNFSSHIKTVTKLAYYHLKNISRIRGLMSRQDLEKLVHAFIFSRLDYCNGVLTGLPKNSIRQLQLIQNAAAQVLTRTKKVDHITPVLRSLHWLPVYQRIDFKVLLLVYKALNGFGPKYISDLLPRYDPSRPLRSSGTGLLSVPRVRGKHGEAAFSYYAPHIWNKLPENCRSAPTL
;
A
#
# COMPACT_ATOMS: atom_id res chain seq x y z
N MET A 1 -18.41 3.90 37.09
CA MET A 1 -19.25 3.84 35.86
C MET A 1 -19.20 2.40 35.37
N LYS A 2 -20.33 1.68 35.34
CA LYS A 2 -20.37 0.28 34.91
C LYS A 2 -20.44 0.28 33.38
N MET A 3 -19.42 -0.25 32.71
CA MET A 3 -19.39 -0.32 31.25
C MET A 3 -20.31 -1.47 30.81
N THR A 4 -21.42 -1.15 30.14
CA THR A 4 -22.43 -2.14 29.70
C THR A 4 -22.12 -2.75 28.34
N SER A 5 -21.27 -2.10 27.53
CA SER A 5 -20.84 -2.58 26.22
C SER A 5 -19.48 -1.99 25.83
N GLY A 6 -18.80 -2.68 24.91
CA GLY A 6 -17.50 -2.29 24.37
C GLY A 6 -16.30 -2.87 25.12
N VAL A 7 -15.11 -2.69 24.54
CA VAL A 7 -13.83 -3.03 25.16
C VAL A 7 -13.11 -1.73 25.55
N PRO A 8 -12.40 -1.67 26.69
CA PRO A 8 -11.71 -0.45 27.08
C PRO A 8 -10.59 -0.12 26.10
N GLN A 9 -10.56 1.11 25.59
CA GLN A 9 -9.49 1.56 24.71
C GLN A 9 -8.14 1.55 25.45
N GLY A 10 -7.11 0.99 24.83
CA GLY A 10 -5.80 0.79 25.46
C GLY A 10 -5.69 -0.48 26.30
N SER A 11 -6.76 -1.28 26.42
CA SER A 11 -6.66 -2.61 27.03
C SER A 11 -5.86 -3.58 26.15
N ILE A 12 -5.08 -4.45 26.80
CA ILE A 12 -4.25 -5.47 26.12
C ILE A 12 -5.13 -6.46 25.34
N LEU A 13 -6.26 -6.87 25.91
CA LEU A 13 -7.17 -7.85 25.30
C LEU A 13 -8.20 -7.25 24.35
N GLY A 14 -8.40 -5.92 24.37
CA GLY A 14 -9.41 -5.25 23.56
C GLY A 14 -9.32 -5.59 22.06
N PRO A 15 -8.15 -5.49 21.41
CA PRO A 15 -7.99 -5.86 20.00
C PRO A 15 -8.32 -7.32 19.69
N LEU A 16 -7.92 -8.25 20.56
CA LEU A 16 -8.20 -9.68 20.37
C LEU A 16 -9.70 -9.97 20.48
N LEU A 17 -10.35 -9.42 21.51
CA LEU A 17 -11.78 -9.59 21.74
C LEU A 17 -12.60 -8.96 20.60
N PHE A 18 -12.17 -7.81 20.09
CA PHE A 18 -12.79 -7.19 18.92
C PHE A 18 -12.67 -8.07 17.67
N ASN A 19 -11.51 -8.65 17.41
CA ASN A 19 -11.33 -9.55 16.26
C ASN A 19 -12.23 -10.80 16.38
N ILE A 20 -12.33 -11.40 17.57
CA ILE A 20 -13.23 -12.54 17.83
C ILE A 20 -14.69 -12.14 17.57
N TYR A 21 -15.08 -10.95 18.02
CA TYR A 21 -16.42 -10.42 17.83
C TYR A 21 -16.79 -10.25 16.34
N MET A 22 -15.82 -9.86 15.52
CA MET A 22 -16.00 -9.61 14.09
C MET A 22 -15.91 -10.88 13.21
N LEU A 23 -15.57 -12.06 13.77
CA LEU A 23 -15.43 -13.31 13.00
C LEU A 23 -16.68 -13.68 12.17
N PRO A 24 -17.93 -13.54 12.66
CA PRO A 24 -19.09 -13.89 11.84
C PRO A 24 -19.25 -12.99 10.60
N LEU A 25 -18.72 -11.76 10.64
CA LEU A 25 -18.74 -10.86 9.49
C LEU A 25 -17.91 -11.41 8.32
N ALA A 26 -16.75 -12.01 8.62
CA ALA A 26 -15.93 -12.74 7.65
C ALA A 26 -16.70 -13.89 7.01
N GLN A 27 -17.43 -14.68 7.80
CA GLN A 27 -18.23 -15.79 7.30
C GLN A 27 -19.31 -15.34 6.31
N ILE A 28 -19.94 -14.19 6.52
CA ILE A 28 -20.94 -13.64 5.58
C ILE A 28 -20.28 -13.35 4.23
N MET A 29 -19.09 -12.76 4.21
CA MET A 29 -18.37 -12.45 2.98
C MET A 29 -17.93 -13.73 2.25
N GLU A 30 -17.44 -14.72 2.98
CA GLU A 30 -17.04 -16.03 2.44
C GLU A 30 -18.23 -16.80 1.84
N ASN A 31 -19.39 -16.77 2.50
CA ASN A 31 -20.62 -17.40 1.99
C ASN A 31 -21.13 -16.76 0.69
N ASN A 32 -20.74 -15.52 0.41
CA ASN A 32 -21.05 -14.83 -0.84
C ASN A 32 -19.92 -14.96 -1.88
N GLU A 33 -18.86 -15.73 -1.59
CA GLU A 33 -17.67 -15.88 -2.44
C GLU A 33 -16.99 -14.52 -2.73
N ILE A 34 -17.03 -13.61 -1.76
CA ILE A 34 -16.47 -12.27 -1.87
C ILE A 34 -15.09 -12.21 -1.19
N CYS A 35 -14.11 -11.69 -1.93
CA CYS A 35 -12.79 -11.40 -1.39
C CYS A 35 -12.87 -10.20 -0.45
N TYR A 36 -12.23 -10.30 0.72
CA TYR A 36 -12.21 -9.22 1.70
C TYR A 36 -10.85 -9.10 2.41
N HIS A 37 -10.63 -7.94 3.00
CA HIS A 37 -9.54 -7.69 3.93
C HIS A 37 -10.10 -6.88 5.10
N SER A 38 -9.72 -7.23 6.33
CA SER A 38 -10.13 -6.51 7.53
C SER A 38 -8.91 -6.09 8.35
N TYR A 39 -8.93 -4.87 8.84
CA TYR A 39 -7.93 -4.33 9.75
C TYR A 39 -8.66 -3.50 10.83
N ALA A 40 -8.73 -4.03 12.05
CA ALA A 40 -9.59 -3.49 13.08
C ALA A 40 -11.03 -3.28 12.52
N ASP A 41 -11.59 -2.09 12.69
CA ASP A 41 -12.93 -1.73 12.21
C ASP A 41 -12.99 -1.46 10.69
N ASP A 42 -11.86 -1.22 10.03
CA ASP A 42 -11.80 -1.02 8.58
C ASP A 42 -11.93 -2.38 7.86
N THR A 43 -13.01 -2.56 7.12
CA THR A 43 -13.22 -3.73 6.25
C THR A 43 -13.30 -3.31 4.79
N GLN A 44 -12.48 -3.92 3.93
CA GLN A 44 -12.47 -3.75 2.49
C GLN A 44 -13.08 -4.97 1.82
N ILE A 45 -13.99 -4.73 0.88
CA ILE A 45 -14.62 -5.76 0.05
C ILE A 45 -14.16 -5.55 -1.39
N ASN A 46 -13.67 -6.62 -2.01
CA ASN A 46 -13.16 -6.63 -3.36
C ASN A 46 -14.00 -7.57 -4.25
N ILE A 47 -14.54 -7.02 -5.33
CA ILE A 47 -15.20 -7.80 -6.38
C ILE A 47 -14.50 -7.57 -7.72
N THR A 48 -14.49 -8.60 -8.57
CA THR A 48 -14.02 -8.50 -9.95
C THR A 48 -15.22 -8.51 -10.87
N ILE A 49 -15.24 -7.58 -11.83
CA ILE A 49 -16.32 -7.45 -12.81
C ILE A 49 -15.72 -7.66 -14.19
N SER A 50 -16.29 -8.62 -14.94
CA SER A 50 -15.95 -8.81 -16.34
C SER A 50 -16.84 -7.91 -17.21
N PRO A 51 -16.32 -7.33 -18.32
CA PRO A 51 -17.13 -6.51 -19.21
C PRO A 51 -18.40 -7.25 -19.66
N GLY A 52 -19.57 -6.64 -19.40
CA GLY A 52 -20.88 -7.21 -19.73
C GLY A 52 -21.50 -8.15 -18.68
N ASP A 53 -20.75 -8.59 -17.67
CA ASP A 53 -21.27 -9.38 -16.55
C ASP A 53 -21.38 -8.53 -15.28
N TYR A 54 -22.59 -8.07 -14.98
CA TYR A 54 -22.87 -7.22 -13.82
C TYR A 54 -23.44 -8.00 -12.61
N ASN A 55 -23.54 -9.33 -12.70
CA ASN A 55 -23.99 -10.16 -11.57
C ASN A 55 -23.20 -9.93 -10.27
N PRO A 56 -21.86 -9.71 -10.30
CA PRO A 56 -21.10 -9.42 -9.07
C PRO A 56 -21.59 -8.18 -8.31
N ILE A 57 -22.21 -7.20 -8.98
CA ILE A 57 -22.79 -6.02 -8.32
C ILE A 57 -23.99 -6.39 -7.47
N HIS A 58 -24.84 -7.31 -7.94
CA HIS A 58 -25.97 -7.82 -7.17
C HIS A 58 -25.50 -8.67 -5.98
N THR A 59 -24.47 -9.50 -6.18
CA THR A 59 -23.85 -10.25 -5.07
C THR A 59 -23.27 -9.31 -4.02
N LEU A 60 -22.59 -8.22 -4.43
CA LEU A 60 -22.09 -7.19 -3.53
C LEU A 60 -23.22 -6.51 -2.75
N SER A 61 -24.28 -6.08 -3.44
CA SER A 61 -25.44 -5.43 -2.81
C SER A 61 -26.10 -6.34 -1.77
N ARG A 62 -26.30 -7.62 -2.10
CA ARG A 62 -26.83 -8.63 -1.17
C ARG A 62 -25.91 -8.81 0.04
N CYS A 63 -24.60 -8.92 -0.17
CA CYS A 63 -23.63 -9.07 0.90
C CYS A 63 -23.63 -7.86 1.85
N ILE A 64 -23.65 -6.64 1.31
CA ILE A 64 -23.75 -5.41 2.12
C ILE A 64 -25.04 -5.41 2.96
N GLY A 65 -26.17 -5.87 2.39
CA GLY A 65 -27.42 -6.04 3.13
C GLY A 65 -27.28 -7.00 4.31
N GLN A 66 -26.72 -8.19 4.08
CA GLN A 66 -26.48 -9.19 5.13
C GLN A 66 -25.51 -8.68 6.21
N ILE A 67 -24.46 -7.96 5.81
CA ILE A 67 -23.52 -7.30 6.73
C ILE A 67 -24.27 -6.29 7.61
N ASN A 68 -25.10 -5.45 7.01
CA ASN A 68 -25.87 -4.45 7.75
C ASN A 68 -26.83 -5.11 8.75
N ASP A 69 -27.55 -6.15 8.33
CA ASP A 69 -28.49 -6.87 9.20
C ASP A 69 -27.76 -7.54 10.37
N TRP A 70 -26.63 -8.20 10.10
CA TRP A 70 -25.80 -8.79 11.14
C TRP A 70 -25.26 -7.74 12.10
N MET A 71 -24.75 -6.61 11.60
CA MET A 71 -24.26 -5.51 12.44
C MET A 71 -25.38 -5.01 13.36
N CYS A 72 -26.58 -4.76 12.83
CA CYS A 72 -27.73 -4.34 13.63
C CYS A 72 -28.12 -5.35 14.72
N GLN A 73 -28.13 -6.64 14.39
CA GLN A 73 -28.41 -7.73 15.35
C GLN A 73 -27.34 -7.84 16.45
N ASN A 74 -26.11 -7.43 16.14
CA ASN A 74 -24.96 -7.45 17.05
C ASN A 74 -24.63 -6.04 17.57
N PHE A 75 -25.63 -5.16 17.72
CA PHE A 75 -25.46 -3.84 18.34
C PHE A 75 -24.32 -2.99 17.74
N LEU A 76 -24.01 -3.20 16.46
CA LEU A 76 -23.08 -2.42 15.66
C LEU A 76 -23.86 -1.59 14.64
N GLN A 77 -23.23 -0.51 14.18
CA GLN A 77 -23.80 0.36 13.15
C GLN A 77 -22.81 0.51 12.01
N LEU A 78 -23.23 0.10 10.81
CA LEU A 78 -22.47 0.37 9.59
C LEU A 78 -22.40 1.89 9.37
N ASN A 79 -21.19 2.44 9.32
CA ASN A 79 -20.99 3.86 9.06
C ASN A 79 -21.13 4.16 7.57
N LYS A 80 -22.36 4.41 7.13
CA LYS A 80 -22.69 4.69 5.72
C LYS A 80 -21.92 5.90 5.16
N ASP A 81 -21.68 6.93 5.98
CA ASP A 81 -20.97 8.13 5.56
C ASP A 81 -19.47 7.90 5.33
N LYS A 82 -18.88 6.91 6.01
CA LYS A 82 -17.49 6.49 5.82
C LYS A 82 -17.34 5.34 4.82
N THR A 83 -18.43 4.70 4.40
CA THR A 83 -18.38 3.57 3.47
C THR A 83 -18.25 4.12 2.06
N GLU A 84 -17.05 4.03 1.49
CA GLU A 84 -16.74 4.53 0.15
C GLU A 84 -16.61 3.37 -0.85
N ILE A 85 -17.05 3.58 -2.09
CA ILE A 85 -16.91 2.62 -3.19
C ILE A 85 -16.08 3.28 -4.28
N ILE A 86 -15.07 2.56 -4.76
CA ILE A 86 -14.22 2.95 -5.87
C ILE A 86 -14.21 1.87 -6.93
N VAL A 87 -14.24 2.29 -8.19
CA VAL A 87 -14.13 1.38 -9.33
C VAL A 87 -12.79 1.63 -10.00
N PHE A 88 -12.00 0.57 -10.18
CA PHE A 88 -10.74 0.60 -10.91
C PHE A 88 -10.92 0.02 -12.31
N GLY A 89 -10.22 0.58 -13.30
CA GLY A 89 -10.29 0.10 -14.68
C GLY A 89 -10.20 1.21 -15.72
N SER A 90 -10.46 0.86 -16.99
CA SER A 90 -10.52 1.87 -18.05
C SER A 90 -11.67 2.84 -17.79
N LYS A 91 -11.50 4.11 -18.17
CA LYS A 91 -12.50 5.16 -17.93
C LYS A 91 -13.89 4.77 -18.46
N GLU A 92 -13.97 4.16 -19.63
CA GLU A 92 -15.23 3.74 -20.23
C GLU A 92 -15.93 2.65 -19.40
N GLU A 93 -15.22 1.61 -19.00
CA GLU A 93 -15.78 0.53 -18.17
C GLU A 93 -16.14 1.03 -16.77
N ARG A 94 -15.34 1.94 -16.20
CA ARG A 94 -15.65 2.58 -14.90
C ARG A 94 -16.99 3.33 -14.95
N LEU A 95 -17.30 4.01 -16.05
CA LEU A 95 -18.57 4.72 -16.22
C LEU A 95 -19.76 3.75 -16.30
N LYS A 96 -19.63 2.66 -17.07
CA LYS A 96 -20.66 1.61 -17.18
C LYS A 96 -20.93 0.96 -15.83
N VAL A 97 -19.88 0.55 -15.11
CA VAL A 97 -19.99 -0.08 -13.78
C VAL A 97 -20.56 0.90 -12.76
N SER A 98 -20.14 2.17 -12.77
CA SER A 98 -20.67 3.19 -11.85
C SER A 98 -22.18 3.43 -12.05
N ALA A 99 -22.66 3.40 -13.29
CA ALA A 99 -24.10 3.50 -13.58
C ALA A 99 -24.89 2.30 -13.02
N GLN A 100 -24.32 1.09 -13.12
CA GLN A 100 -24.94 -0.12 -12.55
C GLN A 100 -24.89 -0.12 -11.01
N LEU A 101 -23.83 0.41 -10.40
CA LEU A 101 -23.78 0.56 -8.93
C LEU A 101 -24.81 1.59 -8.43
N GLN A 102 -25.01 2.69 -9.17
CA GLN A 102 -26.03 3.68 -8.84
C GLN A 102 -27.45 3.11 -8.89
N SER A 103 -27.74 2.17 -9.79
CA SER A 103 -29.07 1.55 -9.88
C SER A 103 -29.43 0.73 -8.62
N VAL A 104 -28.42 0.24 -7.89
CA VAL A 104 -28.56 -0.43 -6.58
C VAL A 104 -28.26 0.50 -5.40
N MET A 105 -28.33 1.82 -5.60
CA MET A 105 -28.09 2.86 -4.58
C MET A 105 -26.68 2.88 -3.98
N LEU A 106 -25.69 2.35 -4.69
CA LEU A 106 -24.29 2.35 -4.28
C LEU A 106 -23.54 3.49 -4.99
N LYS A 107 -23.19 4.55 -4.24
CA LYS A 107 -22.50 5.72 -4.78
C LYS A 107 -21.00 5.47 -4.92
N THR A 108 -20.46 5.73 -6.10
CA THR A 108 -19.02 5.64 -6.36
C THR A 108 -18.30 6.97 -6.12
N THR A 109 -17.01 6.87 -5.84
CA THR A 109 -16.07 7.97 -5.66
C THR A 109 -14.83 7.72 -6.51
N ASP A 110 -14.15 8.80 -6.91
CA ASP A 110 -12.90 8.71 -7.67
C ASP A 110 -11.65 8.55 -6.79
N GLN A 111 -11.78 8.75 -5.48
CA GLN A 111 -10.70 8.61 -4.52
C GLN A 111 -11.22 8.04 -3.21
N VAL A 112 -10.48 7.09 -2.65
CA VAL A 112 -10.78 6.51 -1.33
C VAL A 112 -9.53 6.47 -0.48
N ARG A 113 -9.70 6.57 0.84
CA ARG A 113 -8.60 6.40 1.79
C ARG A 113 -8.61 5.00 2.37
N ASN A 114 -7.56 4.23 2.13
CA ASN A 114 -7.37 2.91 2.70
C ASN A 114 -6.07 2.87 3.53
N LEU A 115 -6.19 2.64 4.84
CA LEU A 115 -5.06 2.56 5.79
C LEU A 115 -4.03 3.70 5.63
N GLY A 116 -4.52 4.93 5.44
CA GLY A 116 -3.68 6.13 5.27
C GLY A 116 -3.15 6.39 3.85
N VAL A 117 -3.39 5.48 2.90
CA VAL A 117 -3.09 5.68 1.47
C VAL A 117 -4.33 6.20 0.75
N ILE A 118 -4.17 7.21 -0.11
CA ILE A 118 -5.26 7.72 -0.95
C ILE A 118 -5.14 7.03 -2.31
N MET A 119 -6.11 6.19 -2.65
CA MET A 119 -6.17 5.49 -3.93
C MET A 119 -7.10 6.25 -4.86
N ASP A 120 -6.62 6.63 -6.04
CA ASP A 120 -7.46 7.18 -7.10
C ASP A 120 -7.86 6.10 -8.11
N SER A 121 -8.98 6.32 -8.78
CA SER A 121 -9.60 5.37 -9.72
C SER A 121 -8.74 5.04 -10.94
N ASP A 122 -7.72 5.87 -11.23
CA ASP A 122 -6.71 5.66 -12.27
C ASP A 122 -5.41 4.99 -11.76
N MET A 123 -5.31 4.75 -10.45
CA MET A 123 -4.15 4.17 -9.76
C MET A 123 -2.84 4.94 -9.99
N ASN A 124 -2.91 6.27 -10.14
CA ASN A 124 -1.74 7.11 -10.36
C ASN A 124 -1.16 7.73 -9.07
N PHE A 125 -1.89 7.62 -7.95
CA PHE A 125 -1.55 8.09 -6.60
C PHE A 125 -1.21 9.58 -6.51
N SER A 126 -1.64 10.40 -7.48
CA SER A 126 -1.28 11.83 -7.52
C SER A 126 -1.79 12.59 -6.31
N SER A 127 -3.01 12.28 -5.86
CA SER A 127 -3.61 12.90 -4.67
C SER A 127 -2.85 12.53 -3.39
N HIS A 128 -2.48 11.26 -3.27
CA HIS A 128 -1.67 10.76 -2.16
C HIS A 128 -0.30 11.44 -2.11
N ILE A 129 0.43 11.45 -3.23
CA ILE A 129 1.76 12.06 -3.33
C ILE A 129 1.69 13.56 -3.00
N LYS A 130 0.69 14.29 -3.50
CA LYS A 130 0.48 15.71 -3.16
C LYS A 130 0.25 15.91 -1.66
N THR A 131 -0.56 15.05 -1.03
CA THR A 131 -0.86 15.12 0.41
C THR A 131 0.38 14.87 1.25
N VAL A 132 1.14 13.80 0.94
CA VAL A 132 2.41 13.48 1.60
C VAL A 132 3.41 14.63 1.40
N THR A 133 3.49 15.17 0.19
CA THR A 133 4.39 16.28 -0.17
C THR A 133 4.10 17.54 0.65
N LYS A 134 2.82 17.94 0.72
CA LYS A 134 2.39 19.11 1.50
C LYS A 134 2.76 18.97 2.98
N LEU A 135 2.47 17.81 3.57
CA LEU A 135 2.77 17.54 4.98
C LEU A 135 4.27 17.47 5.25
N ALA A 136 5.04 16.82 4.38
CA ALA A 136 6.48 16.71 4.53
C ALA A 136 7.17 18.09 4.44
N TYR A 137 6.77 18.95 3.49
CA TYR A 137 7.31 20.32 3.43
C TYR A 137 6.90 21.17 4.63
N TYR A 138 5.69 20.99 5.16
CA TYR A 138 5.28 21.65 6.40
C TYR A 138 6.22 21.29 7.56
N HIS A 139 6.48 20.00 7.79
CA HIS A 139 7.40 19.56 8.83
C HIS A 139 8.84 20.00 8.56
N LEU A 140 9.30 19.91 7.31
CA LEU A 140 10.65 20.30 6.93
C LEU A 140 10.89 21.79 7.16
N LYS A 141 9.88 22.64 6.93
CA LYS A 141 9.95 24.08 7.25
C LYS A 141 10.12 24.31 8.75
N ASN A 142 9.39 23.57 9.58
CA ASN A 142 9.51 23.67 11.04
C ASN A 142 10.88 23.19 11.53
N ILE A 143 11.35 22.04 11.03
CA ILE A 143 12.69 21.52 11.30
C ILE A 143 13.76 22.55 10.88
N SER A 144 13.62 23.15 9.70
CA SER A 144 14.55 24.14 9.19
C SER A 144 14.62 25.41 10.06
N ARG A 145 13.58 25.75 10.83
CA ARG A 145 13.59 26.90 11.75
C ARG A 145 14.38 26.62 13.02
N ILE A 146 14.26 25.40 13.56
CA ILE A 146 14.93 25.00 14.81
C ILE A 146 16.30 24.36 14.58
N ARG A 147 16.71 24.10 13.33
CA ARG A 147 17.99 23.44 12.99
C ARG A 147 19.24 24.10 13.58
N GLY A 148 19.18 25.39 13.91
CA GLY A 148 20.29 26.12 14.53
C GLY A 148 20.45 25.86 16.03
N LEU A 149 19.41 25.30 16.66
CA LEU A 149 19.31 25.09 18.11
C LEU A 149 19.63 23.65 18.52
N MET A 150 20.00 22.78 17.57
CA MET A 150 20.11 21.34 17.78
C MET A 150 21.41 20.78 17.20
N SER A 151 21.84 19.64 17.73
CA SER A 151 22.93 18.88 17.17
C SER A 151 22.55 18.32 15.78
N ARG A 152 23.55 17.99 14.96
CA ARG A 152 23.31 17.33 13.66
C ARG A 152 22.61 15.98 13.83
N GLN A 153 22.96 15.23 14.88
CA GLN A 153 22.37 13.92 15.16
C GLN A 153 20.89 14.02 15.51
N ASP A 154 20.49 15.00 16.33
CA ASP A 154 19.08 15.17 16.68
C ASP A 154 18.26 15.74 15.51
N LEU A 155 18.89 16.58 14.69
CA LEU A 155 18.29 17.05 13.45
C LEU A 155 18.02 15.89 12.48
N GLU A 156 18.95 14.94 12.37
CA GLU A 156 18.79 13.73 11.57
C GLU A 156 17.66 12.85 12.11
N LYS A 157 17.55 12.66 13.43
CA LYS A 157 16.40 11.96 14.05
C LYS A 157 15.07 12.60 13.67
N LEU A 158 14.97 13.93 13.71
CA LEU A 158 13.76 14.65 13.29
C LEU A 158 13.46 14.45 11.81
N VAL A 159 14.47 14.50 10.95
CA VAL A 159 14.30 14.23 9.52
C VAL A 159 13.80 12.81 9.30
N HIS A 160 14.34 11.81 9.98
CA HIS A 160 13.84 10.44 9.87
C HIS A 160 12.41 10.30 10.41
N ALA A 161 12.14 10.84 11.60
CA ALA A 161 10.85 10.74 12.27
C ALA A 161 9.71 11.46 11.53
N PHE A 162 9.99 12.59 10.88
CA PHE A 162 8.95 13.39 10.22
C PHE A 162 8.95 13.29 8.70
N ILE A 163 10.08 13.04 8.05
CA ILE A 163 10.18 12.99 6.60
C ILE A 163 10.24 11.53 6.12
N PHE A 164 11.25 10.77 6.53
CA PHE A 164 11.41 9.39 6.03
C PHE A 164 10.28 8.47 6.47
N SER A 165 9.77 8.61 7.69
CA SER A 165 8.58 7.87 8.13
C SER A 165 7.40 8.01 7.16
N ARG A 166 7.21 9.19 6.56
CA ARG A 166 6.16 9.46 5.57
C ARG A 166 6.54 8.99 4.17
N LEU A 167 7.80 9.13 3.78
CA LEU A 167 8.29 8.66 2.47
C LEU A 167 8.33 7.13 2.38
N ASP A 168 8.50 6.44 3.51
CA ASP A 168 8.63 4.98 3.56
C ASP A 168 7.32 4.28 3.94
N TYR A 169 6.33 5.00 4.49
CA TYR A 169 5.01 4.47 4.79
C TYR A 169 4.30 4.06 3.50
N CYS A 170 3.97 2.77 3.38
CA CYS A 170 3.29 2.17 2.23
C CYS A 170 3.93 2.49 0.86
N ASN A 171 5.21 2.86 0.79
CA ASN A 171 5.84 3.28 -0.47
C ASN A 171 5.91 2.18 -1.54
N GLY A 172 5.75 0.91 -1.15
CA GLY A 172 5.60 -0.22 -2.05
C GLY A 172 4.35 -0.17 -2.95
N VAL A 173 3.33 0.65 -2.64
CA VAL A 173 2.17 0.85 -3.54
C VAL A 173 2.51 1.74 -4.74
N LEU A 174 3.62 2.46 -4.69
CA LEU A 174 4.07 3.38 -5.74
C LEU A 174 4.91 2.70 -6.82
N THR A 175 4.95 1.36 -6.83
CA THR A 175 5.70 0.57 -7.80
C THR A 175 5.20 0.79 -9.22
N GLY A 176 6.14 0.79 -10.17
CA GLY A 176 5.83 0.99 -11.59
C GLY A 176 5.29 2.37 -11.97
N LEU A 177 5.11 3.29 -11.02
CA LEU A 177 4.76 4.67 -11.35
C LEU A 177 5.89 5.34 -12.15
N PRO A 178 5.57 6.24 -13.10
CA PRO A 178 6.57 7.02 -13.80
C PRO A 178 7.45 7.81 -12.82
N LYS A 179 8.75 7.92 -13.12
CA LYS A 179 9.70 8.70 -12.30
C LYS A 179 9.24 10.15 -12.10
N ASN A 180 8.53 10.72 -13.08
CA ASN A 180 7.96 12.06 -12.99
C ASN A 180 6.86 12.17 -11.91
N SER A 181 6.06 11.12 -11.73
CA SER A 181 5.00 11.08 -10.71
C SER A 181 5.58 11.07 -9.29
N ILE A 182 6.64 10.29 -9.06
CA ILE A 182 7.33 10.23 -7.75
C ILE A 182 8.40 11.32 -7.57
N ARG A 183 8.63 12.18 -8.57
CA ARG A 183 9.65 13.25 -8.52
C ARG A 183 9.47 14.17 -7.32
N GLN A 184 8.24 14.48 -6.96
CA GLN A 184 7.94 15.33 -5.81
C GLN A 184 8.49 14.74 -4.50
N LEU A 185 8.38 13.42 -4.33
CA LEU A 185 8.95 12.72 -3.18
C LEU A 185 10.49 12.80 -3.16
N GLN A 186 11.13 12.68 -4.32
CA GLN A 186 12.59 12.86 -4.43
C GLN A 186 13.01 14.29 -4.06
N LEU A 187 12.24 15.31 -4.47
CA LEU A 187 12.53 16.70 -4.13
C LEU A 187 12.42 16.96 -2.62
N ILE A 188 11.51 16.29 -1.93
CA ILE A 188 11.41 16.35 -0.46
C ILE A 188 12.67 15.75 0.17
N GLN A 189 13.10 14.56 -0.27
CA GLN A 189 14.31 13.92 0.25
C GLN A 189 15.54 14.81 0.01
N ASN A 190 15.66 15.39 -1.18
CA ASN A 190 16.74 16.31 -1.53
C ASN A 190 16.74 17.55 -0.61
N ALA A 191 15.56 18.14 -0.38
CA ALA A 191 15.43 19.28 0.51
C ALA A 191 15.76 18.91 1.97
N ALA A 192 15.38 17.71 2.42
CA ALA A 192 15.72 17.21 3.75
C ALA A 192 17.24 17.01 3.92
N ALA A 193 17.91 16.44 2.91
CA ALA A 193 19.36 16.31 2.89
C ALA A 193 20.04 17.69 2.96
N GLN A 194 19.59 18.64 2.15
CA GLN A 194 20.10 20.01 2.15
C GLN A 194 19.91 20.73 3.49
N VAL A 195 18.77 20.53 4.17
CA VAL A 195 18.54 21.08 5.51
C VAL A 195 19.50 20.47 6.53
N LEU A 196 19.75 19.17 6.45
CA LEU A 196 20.63 18.45 7.37
C LEU A 196 22.11 18.82 7.17
N THR A 197 22.57 18.90 5.91
CA THR A 197 23.98 19.13 5.56
C THR A 197 24.32 20.60 5.31
N ARG A 198 23.33 21.49 5.34
CA ARG A 198 23.46 22.92 5.00
C ARG A 198 24.01 23.16 3.58
N THR A 199 23.77 22.22 2.67
CA THR A 199 24.17 22.31 1.28
C THR A 199 23.31 23.33 0.53
N LYS A 200 23.89 24.09 -0.42
CA LYS A 200 23.12 25.07 -1.19
C LYS A 200 22.18 24.37 -2.15
N LYS A 201 21.06 25.02 -2.48
CA LYS A 201 20.04 24.45 -3.37
C LYS A 201 20.54 24.15 -4.79
N VAL A 202 21.56 24.87 -5.24
CA VAL A 202 22.17 24.75 -6.57
C VAL A 202 23.20 23.64 -6.66
N ASP A 203 23.68 23.14 -5.51
CA ASP A 203 24.71 22.12 -5.48
C ASP A 203 24.13 20.77 -5.92
N HIS A 204 24.97 19.96 -6.57
CA HIS A 204 24.56 18.64 -7.02
C HIS A 204 24.24 17.75 -5.81
N ILE A 205 23.02 17.19 -5.78
CA ILE A 205 22.52 16.48 -4.59
C ILE A 205 23.07 15.05 -4.44
N THR A 206 23.50 14.42 -5.54
CA THR A 206 23.90 13.00 -5.54
C THR A 206 25.08 12.71 -4.58
N PRO A 207 26.16 13.52 -4.53
CA PRO A 207 27.22 13.37 -3.52
C PRO A 207 26.72 13.47 -2.09
N VAL A 208 25.75 14.34 -1.82
CA VAL A 208 25.16 14.53 -0.49
C VAL A 208 24.38 13.30 -0.05
N LEU A 209 23.54 12.75 -0.94
CA LEU A 209 22.81 11.52 -0.63
C LEU A 209 23.76 10.34 -0.39
N ARG A 210 24.86 10.25 -1.16
CA ARG A 210 25.90 9.24 -0.94
C ARG A 210 26.60 9.39 0.41
N SER A 211 26.98 10.61 0.80
CA SER A 211 27.65 10.85 2.08
C SER A 211 26.73 10.61 3.29
N LEU A 212 25.42 10.72 3.10
CA LEU A 212 24.41 10.35 4.10
C LEU A 212 24.02 8.87 4.05
N HIS A 213 24.52 8.09 3.10
CA HIS A 213 24.07 6.72 2.82
C HIS A 213 22.55 6.63 2.55
N TRP A 214 21.96 7.67 1.96
CA TRP A 214 20.54 7.73 1.65
C TRP A 214 20.26 7.27 0.22
N LEU A 215 19.53 6.15 0.10
CA LEU A 215 18.99 5.70 -1.18
C LEU A 215 17.99 6.72 -1.74
N PRO A 216 18.09 7.12 -3.02
CA PRO A 216 17.03 7.82 -3.74
C PRO A 216 15.66 7.15 -3.59
N VAL A 217 14.59 7.93 -3.61
CA VAL A 217 13.22 7.46 -3.32
C VAL A 217 12.83 6.25 -4.17
N TYR A 218 13.15 6.26 -5.47
CA TYR A 218 12.82 5.11 -6.34
C TYR A 218 13.52 3.82 -5.86
N GLN A 219 14.78 3.90 -5.43
CA GLN A 219 15.52 2.75 -4.88
C GLN A 219 14.97 2.33 -3.51
N ARG A 220 14.38 3.25 -2.73
CA ARG A 220 13.69 2.90 -1.48
C ARG A 220 12.41 2.12 -1.73
N ILE A 221 11.68 2.45 -2.81
CA ILE A 221 10.51 1.68 -3.26
C ILE A 221 10.97 0.29 -3.68
N ASP A 222 12.00 0.19 -4.53
CA ASP A 222 12.58 -1.10 -4.95
C ASP A 222 13.02 -1.93 -3.74
N PHE A 223 13.73 -1.32 -2.79
CA PHE A 223 14.17 -1.97 -1.56
C PHE A 223 12.98 -2.49 -0.74
N LYS A 224 11.88 -1.73 -0.62
CA LYS A 224 10.68 -2.19 0.08
C LYS A 224 10.06 -3.41 -0.58
N VAL A 225 9.98 -3.43 -1.91
CA VAL A 225 9.45 -4.57 -2.67
C VAL A 225 10.35 -5.79 -2.50
N LEU A 226 11.66 -5.63 -2.65
CA LEU A 226 12.63 -6.71 -2.47
C LEU A 226 12.57 -7.29 -1.05
N LEU A 227 12.39 -6.44 -0.04
CA LEU A 227 12.18 -6.85 1.34
C LEU A 227 10.91 -7.69 1.49
N LEU A 228 9.80 -7.30 0.83
CA LEU A 228 8.56 -8.08 0.83
C LEU A 228 8.75 -9.44 0.15
N VAL A 229 9.46 -9.48 -1.00
CA VAL A 229 9.80 -10.74 -1.69
C VAL A 229 10.63 -11.64 -0.80
N TYR A 230 11.70 -11.12 -0.19
CA TYR A 230 12.56 -11.90 0.72
C TYR A 230 11.74 -12.50 1.86
N LYS A 231 10.91 -11.69 2.52
CA LYS A 231 10.04 -12.16 3.60
C LYS A 231 9.06 -13.23 3.14
N ALA A 232 8.42 -13.04 1.98
CA ALA A 232 7.47 -13.99 1.42
C ALA A 232 8.12 -15.33 1.06
N LEU A 233 9.32 -15.32 0.48
CA LEU A 233 10.05 -16.53 0.12
C LEU A 233 10.60 -17.31 1.32
N ASN A 234 10.84 -16.63 2.44
CA ASN A 234 11.35 -17.22 3.68
C ASN A 234 10.25 -17.48 4.74
N GLY A 235 8.97 -17.41 4.36
CA GLY A 235 7.86 -17.74 5.27
C GLY A 235 7.54 -16.67 6.33
N PHE A 236 8.15 -15.50 6.25
CA PHE A 236 7.83 -14.34 7.10
C PHE A 236 6.71 -13.45 6.52
N GLY A 237 6.27 -13.73 5.30
CA GLY A 237 5.21 -13.00 4.60
C GLY A 237 3.87 -13.75 4.60
N PRO A 238 2.75 -13.06 4.35
CA PRO A 238 1.46 -13.71 4.15
C PRO A 238 1.47 -14.65 2.95
N LYS A 239 0.75 -15.77 3.05
CA LYS A 239 0.67 -16.79 2.00
C LYS A 239 0.26 -16.23 0.63
N TYR A 240 -0.76 -15.35 0.60
CA TYR A 240 -1.24 -14.76 -0.66
C TYR A 240 -0.17 -13.91 -1.38
N ILE A 241 0.83 -13.36 -0.68
CA ILE A 241 1.95 -12.66 -1.32
C ILE A 241 2.95 -13.68 -1.90
N SER A 242 3.23 -14.75 -1.16
CA SER A 242 4.09 -15.85 -1.63
C SER A 242 3.51 -16.54 -2.87
N ASP A 243 2.19 -16.71 -2.93
CA ASP A 243 1.49 -17.31 -4.08
C ASP A 243 1.63 -16.46 -5.36
N LEU A 244 1.87 -15.14 -5.23
CA LEU A 244 2.14 -14.24 -6.36
C LEU A 244 3.60 -14.31 -6.87
N LEU A 245 4.46 -15.10 -6.23
CA LEU A 245 5.90 -15.19 -6.51
C LEU A 245 6.28 -16.63 -6.94
N PRO A 246 5.78 -17.13 -8.08
CA PRO A 246 6.10 -18.46 -8.55
C PRO A 246 7.61 -18.60 -8.79
N ARG A 247 8.21 -19.67 -8.26
CA ARG A 247 9.62 -19.98 -8.48
C ARG A 247 9.88 -20.27 -9.95
N TYR A 248 11.04 -19.86 -10.44
CA TYR A 248 11.48 -20.20 -11.79
C TYR A 248 11.94 -21.66 -11.83
N ASP A 249 11.22 -22.49 -12.59
CA ASP A 249 11.56 -23.89 -12.81
C ASP A 249 11.74 -24.16 -14.32
N PRO A 250 12.99 -24.25 -14.82
CA PRO A 250 13.25 -24.51 -16.23
C PRO A 250 13.00 -25.99 -16.57
N SER A 251 12.44 -26.27 -17.75
CA SER A 251 12.17 -27.64 -18.23
C SER A 251 13.42 -28.52 -18.40
N ARG A 252 14.61 -27.93 -18.34
CA ARG A 252 15.91 -28.61 -18.39
C ARG A 252 16.87 -27.96 -17.40
N PRO A 253 17.85 -28.69 -16.85
CA PRO A 253 18.86 -28.12 -15.97
C PRO A 253 19.68 -27.07 -16.74
N LEU A 254 19.59 -25.82 -16.29
CA LEU A 254 20.36 -24.68 -16.79
C LEU A 254 21.31 -24.20 -15.69
N ARG A 255 22.34 -23.43 -16.05
CA ARG A 255 23.22 -22.75 -15.06
C ARG A 255 22.45 -21.82 -14.11
N SER A 256 21.25 -21.37 -14.51
CA SER A 256 20.34 -20.56 -13.70
C SER A 256 19.47 -21.38 -12.74
N SER A 257 19.46 -22.72 -12.86
CA SER A 257 18.72 -23.60 -11.96
C SER A 257 19.30 -23.51 -10.54
N GLY A 258 18.45 -23.40 -9.53
CA GLY A 258 18.87 -23.25 -8.13
C GLY A 258 19.30 -21.85 -7.69
N THR A 259 19.38 -20.87 -8.59
CA THR A 259 19.87 -19.49 -8.27
C THR A 259 18.83 -18.56 -7.62
N GLY A 260 17.70 -19.13 -7.16
CA GLY A 260 16.62 -18.39 -6.46
C GLY A 260 15.82 -17.42 -7.35
N LEU A 261 15.75 -17.67 -8.65
CA LEU A 261 14.99 -16.84 -9.59
C LEU A 261 13.47 -17.06 -9.49
N LEU A 262 12.73 -16.03 -9.87
CA LEU A 262 11.26 -16.04 -9.93
C LEU A 262 10.78 -16.02 -11.39
N SER A 263 9.64 -16.65 -11.65
CA SER A 263 8.97 -16.57 -12.94
C SER A 263 8.32 -15.19 -13.09
N VAL A 264 8.59 -14.54 -14.23
CA VAL A 264 8.03 -13.21 -14.54
C VAL A 264 6.87 -13.39 -15.51
N PRO A 265 5.62 -13.07 -15.11
CA PRO A 265 4.46 -13.24 -15.97
C PRO A 265 4.50 -12.28 -17.17
N ARG A 266 3.79 -12.64 -18.24
CA ARG A 266 3.55 -11.69 -19.35
C ARG A 266 2.39 -10.78 -18.97
N VAL A 267 2.63 -9.47 -19.06
CA VAL A 267 1.62 -8.45 -18.76
C VAL A 267 1.43 -7.50 -19.94
N ARG A 268 0.26 -6.86 -20.00
CA ARG A 268 -0.05 -5.83 -20.99
C ARG A 268 -0.18 -4.48 -20.32
N GLY A 269 0.44 -3.47 -20.91
CA GLY A 269 0.35 -2.08 -20.46
C GLY A 269 1.10 -1.77 -19.18
N LYS A 270 1.14 -0.48 -18.82
CA LYS A 270 1.92 0.02 -17.68
C LYS A 270 1.36 -0.38 -16.33
N HIS A 271 0.04 -0.47 -16.17
CA HIS A 271 -0.57 -0.98 -14.94
C HIS A 271 -0.21 -2.43 -14.66
N GLY A 272 -0.12 -3.28 -15.71
CA GLY A 272 0.35 -4.65 -15.58
C GLY A 272 1.81 -4.74 -15.16
N GLU A 273 2.68 -3.89 -15.73
CA GLU A 273 4.09 -3.79 -15.31
C GLU A 273 4.26 -3.25 -13.88
N ALA A 274 3.32 -2.44 -13.39
CA ALA A 274 3.32 -1.88 -12.05
C ALA A 274 2.82 -2.87 -10.98
N ALA A 275 2.06 -3.89 -11.37
CA ALA A 275 1.54 -4.90 -10.47
C ALA A 275 2.66 -5.66 -9.76
N PHE A 276 2.46 -5.96 -8.47
CA PHE A 276 3.45 -6.66 -7.64
C PHE A 276 3.91 -7.99 -8.27
N SER A 277 2.97 -8.77 -8.82
CA SER A 277 3.23 -10.07 -9.46
C SER A 277 4.16 -10.00 -10.68
N TYR A 278 4.29 -8.83 -11.32
CA TYR A 278 5.28 -8.60 -12.37
C TYR A 278 6.52 -7.88 -11.83
N TYR A 279 6.30 -6.74 -11.16
CA TYR A 279 7.36 -5.82 -10.77
C TYR A 279 8.35 -6.50 -9.81
N ALA A 280 7.83 -7.25 -8.84
CA ALA A 280 8.64 -7.85 -7.79
C ALA A 280 9.56 -8.97 -8.32
N PRO A 281 9.07 -9.98 -9.07
CA PRO A 281 9.95 -10.93 -9.78
C PRO A 281 10.96 -10.24 -10.71
N HIS A 282 10.52 -9.21 -11.44
CA HIS A 282 11.38 -8.52 -12.40
C HIS A 282 12.59 -7.85 -11.75
N ILE A 283 12.42 -7.15 -10.61
CA ILE A 283 13.54 -6.52 -9.90
C ILE A 283 14.35 -7.53 -9.07
N TRP A 284 13.70 -8.56 -8.52
CA TRP A 284 14.36 -9.64 -7.77
C TRP A 284 15.38 -10.39 -8.63
N ASN A 285 15.01 -10.69 -9.87
CA ASN A 285 15.88 -11.39 -10.81
C ASN A 285 17.10 -10.54 -11.25
N LYS A 286 17.08 -9.21 -11.04
CA LYS A 286 18.22 -8.33 -11.30
C LYS A 286 19.22 -8.29 -10.14
N LEU A 287 18.86 -8.82 -8.97
CA LEU A 287 19.80 -8.88 -7.85
C LEU A 287 20.98 -9.83 -8.14
N PRO A 288 22.15 -9.57 -7.56
CA PRO A 288 23.20 -10.57 -7.46
C PRO A 288 22.74 -11.82 -6.71
N GLU A 289 23.28 -12.99 -7.05
CA GLU A 289 22.91 -14.27 -6.43
C GLU A 289 23.23 -14.32 -4.93
N ASN A 290 24.35 -13.74 -4.51
CA ASN A 290 24.72 -13.63 -3.09
C ASN A 290 23.70 -12.79 -2.28
N CYS A 291 23.02 -11.82 -2.91
CA CYS A 291 21.94 -11.08 -2.26
C CYS A 291 20.66 -11.92 -2.15
N ARG A 292 20.33 -12.72 -3.17
CA ARG A 292 19.15 -13.60 -3.14
C ARG A 292 19.28 -14.76 -2.15
N SER A 293 20.49 -15.27 -2.00
CA SER A 293 20.83 -16.38 -1.10
C SER A 293 21.24 -15.93 0.30
N ALA A 294 21.08 -14.64 0.63
CA ALA A 294 21.45 -14.11 1.94
C ALA A 294 20.68 -14.83 3.07
N PRO A 295 21.38 -15.36 4.10
CA PRO A 295 20.75 -16.12 5.18
C PRO A 295 19.89 -15.24 6.10
N THR A 296 20.15 -13.94 6.11
CA THR A 296 19.44 -12.93 6.90
C THR A 296 19.24 -11.66 6.08
N LEU A 297 18.32 -10.83 6.55
CA LEU A 297 18.08 -9.49 6.01
C LEU A 297 19.19 -8.50 6.37
#